data_AF-A0A2S2PM13-F1
#
_entry.id   AF-A0A2S2PM13-F1
#
_cell.length_a   1.000
_cell.length_b   1.000
_cell.length_c   1.000
_cell.angle_alpha   90.00
_cell.angle_beta   90.00
_cell.angle_gamma   90.00
#
_symmetry.space_group_name_H-M   'P 1'
#
loop_
_entity.id
_entity.type
_entity.pdbx_description
1 polymer ?
#
loop_
_entity_poly.entity_id
_entity_poly.type
_entity_poly.pdbx_seq_one_letter_code
_entity_poly.pdbx_strand_id
1 'polypeptide(L)'
;NEQNTVTTKIQKDLTVKKAKIIRPNSQVTTEFNTILEPAKQIFNASNISIGFTQFKAILENAQSCNDKQELCDNYNIEPNHLIKIIELVYPLINSKAINNRLTRLSNA
;
A
#
# COMPACT_ATOMS: atom_id res chain seq x y z
N ASN A 1 49.74 -31.11 1.72
CA ASN A 1 48.91 -30.39 2.70
C ASN A 1 48.14 -29.30 2.03
N GLU A 2 46.90 -29.64 1.69
CA GLU A 2 45.88 -28.77 1.13
C GLU A 2 45.63 -27.55 2.03
N GLN A 3 45.53 -26.38 1.40
CA GLN A 3 45.03 -25.16 2.05
C GLN A 3 43.53 -25.03 1.76
N ASN A 4 42.81 -24.77 2.84
CA ASN A 4 41.37 -24.77 2.98
C ASN A 4 40.65 -23.70 2.13
N THR A 5 39.70 -24.18 1.33
CA THR A 5 38.32 -23.67 1.13
C THR A 5 38.05 -22.17 1.33
N VAL A 6 38.03 -21.44 0.23
CA VAL A 6 37.25 -20.20 0.08
C VAL A 6 35.88 -20.56 -0.51
N THR A 7 34.90 -20.83 0.35
CA THR A 7 33.51 -21.01 -0.09
C THR A 7 32.81 -19.66 -0.15
N THR A 8 32.73 -19.22 -1.39
CA THR A 8 32.13 -18.00 -1.90
C THR A 8 30.59 -18.04 -1.81
N LYS A 9 29.99 -16.91 -1.38
CA LYS A 9 28.61 -16.44 -1.66
C LYS A 9 27.43 -17.25 -1.10
N ILE A 10 26.95 -16.84 0.07
CA ILE A 10 25.52 -16.91 0.38
C ILE A 10 24.86 -15.67 -0.23
N GLN A 11 24.61 -15.71 -1.54
CA GLN A 11 23.54 -14.88 -2.11
C GLN A 11 22.23 -15.53 -1.67
N LYS A 12 21.66 -15.05 -0.56
CA LYS A 12 20.24 -15.26 -0.32
C LYS A 12 19.53 -14.56 -1.47
N ASP A 13 19.14 -15.34 -2.46
CA ASP A 13 18.08 -15.03 -3.39
C ASP A 13 16.86 -14.67 -2.54
N LEU A 14 16.74 -13.39 -2.20
CA LEU A 14 15.49 -12.77 -1.79
C LEU A 14 14.61 -12.84 -3.02
N THR A 15 14.03 -14.01 -3.25
CA THR A 15 12.82 -14.15 -4.02
C THR A 15 11.81 -13.29 -3.29
N VAL A 16 11.68 -12.04 -3.73
CA VAL A 16 10.58 -11.16 -3.37
C VAL A 16 9.34 -11.90 -3.84
N LYS A 17 8.78 -12.72 -2.95
CA LYS A 17 7.47 -13.34 -3.16
C LYS A 17 6.53 -12.17 -3.27
N LYS A 18 6.17 -11.81 -4.51
CA LYS A 18 5.17 -10.77 -4.77
C LYS A 18 3.99 -11.01 -3.84
N ALA A 19 3.66 -10.02 -3.02
CA ALA A 19 2.52 -10.02 -2.15
C ALA A 19 1.30 -10.44 -2.98
N LYS A 20 0.72 -11.58 -2.62
CA LYS A 20 -0.48 -12.07 -3.27
C LYS A 20 -1.58 -11.05 -3.01
N ILE A 21 -2.05 -10.39 -4.07
CA ILE A 21 -3.21 -9.49 -3.99
C ILE A 21 -4.38 -10.29 -3.43
N ILE A 22 -4.83 -9.93 -2.24
CA ILE A 22 -5.95 -10.60 -1.59
C ILE A 22 -7.22 -9.99 -2.19
N ARG A 23 -8.08 -10.82 -2.78
CA ARG A 23 -9.40 -10.36 -3.22
C ARG A 23 -10.22 -10.01 -1.98
N PRO A 24 -10.82 -8.80 -1.91
CA PRO A 24 -11.54 -8.38 -0.72
C PRO A 24 -12.80 -9.23 -0.48
N ASN A 25 -13.14 -9.42 0.80
CA ASN A 25 -14.44 -9.98 1.19
C ASN A 25 -15.52 -8.88 1.17
N SER A 26 -16.78 -9.24 0.95
CA SER A 26 -17.86 -8.27 0.72
C SER A 26 -18.15 -7.33 1.90
N GLN A 27 -17.92 -7.78 3.13
CA GLN A 27 -18.23 -7.03 4.35
C GLN A 27 -17.20 -5.92 4.63
N VAL A 28 -15.91 -6.21 4.41
CA VAL A 28 -14.81 -5.23 4.50
C VAL A 28 -14.96 -4.14 3.44
N THR A 29 -15.42 -4.50 2.22
CA THR A 29 -15.67 -3.51 1.16
C THR A 29 -16.77 -2.51 1.50
N THR A 30 -17.77 -2.89 2.30
CA THR A 30 -18.89 -2.00 2.68
C THR A 30 -18.48 -0.99 3.73
N GLU A 31 -17.76 -1.42 4.78
CA GLU A 31 -17.24 -0.50 5.81
C GLU A 31 -16.24 0.50 5.24
N PHE A 32 -15.36 0.06 4.34
CA PHE A 32 -14.42 0.95 3.66
C PHE A 32 -15.11 2.03 2.83
N ASN A 33 -16.19 1.71 2.13
CA ASN A 33 -16.92 2.69 1.34
C ASN A 33 -17.52 3.78 2.22
N THR A 34 -18.16 3.40 3.33
CA THR A 34 -18.78 4.36 4.25
C THR A 34 -17.74 5.26 4.92
N ILE A 35 -16.60 4.68 5.33
CA ILE A 35 -15.54 5.43 6.01
C ILE A 35 -14.79 6.35 5.06
N LEU A 36 -14.55 5.92 3.81
CA LEU A 36 -13.79 6.68 2.82
C LEU A 36 -14.65 7.63 1.98
N GLU A 37 -15.98 7.56 2.04
CA GLU A 37 -16.90 8.44 1.29
C GLU A 37 -16.54 9.93 1.42
N PRO A 38 -16.24 10.49 2.62
CA PRO A 38 -15.85 11.90 2.75
C PRO A 38 -14.64 12.31 1.91
N ALA A 39 -13.74 11.35 1.65
CA ALA A 39 -12.51 11.57 0.89
C ALA A 39 -12.68 11.36 -0.62
N LYS A 40 -13.83 10.84 -1.08
CA LYS A 40 -14.09 10.56 -2.50
C LYS A 40 -13.93 11.78 -3.39
N GLN A 41 -14.32 12.95 -2.90
CA GLN A 41 -14.18 14.23 -3.60
C GLN A 41 -12.73 14.60 -3.94
N ILE A 42 -11.74 14.13 -3.17
CA ILE A 42 -10.31 14.37 -3.46
C ILE A 42 -9.95 13.79 -4.82
N PHE A 43 -10.50 12.62 -5.14
CA PHE A 43 -10.20 11.89 -6.38
C PHE A 43 -10.91 12.45 -7.61
N ASN A 44 -11.77 13.46 -7.45
CA ASN A 44 -12.34 14.22 -8.56
C ASN A 44 -11.42 15.37 -8.99
N ALA A 45 -10.36 15.67 -8.23
CA ALA A 45 -9.41 16.72 -8.55
C ALA A 45 -8.43 16.27 -9.65
N SER A 46 -8.13 17.16 -10.58
CA SER A 46 -7.29 16.88 -11.77
C SER A 46 -5.83 16.56 -11.45
N ASN A 47 -5.39 16.77 -10.20
CA ASN A 47 -4.01 16.53 -9.74
C ASN A 47 -3.82 15.16 -9.05
N ILE A 48 -4.86 14.32 -9.00
CA ILE A 48 -4.77 12.98 -8.40
C ILE A 48 -4.64 11.95 -9.52
N SER A 49 -3.54 11.19 -9.51
CA SER A 49 -3.16 10.27 -10.58
C SER A 49 -3.88 8.91 -10.53
N ILE A 50 -4.61 8.62 -9.45
CA ILE A 50 -5.34 7.36 -9.27
C ILE A 50 -6.81 7.63 -8.93
N GLY A 51 -7.69 6.69 -9.28
CA GLY A 51 -9.09 6.77 -8.90
C GLY A 51 -9.34 6.35 -7.45
N PHE A 52 -10.49 6.76 -6.90
CA PHE A 52 -10.97 6.35 -5.57
C PHE A 52 -10.96 4.82 -5.37
N THR A 53 -11.39 4.07 -6.39
CA THR A 53 -11.40 2.59 -6.36
C THR A 53 -10.00 2.00 -6.22
N GLN A 54 -8.99 2.59 -6.89
CA GLN A 54 -7.61 2.14 -6.78
C GLN A 54 -7.04 2.44 -5.40
N PHE A 55 -7.29 3.64 -4.87
CA PHE A 55 -6.87 4.00 -3.52
C PHE A 55 -7.46 3.08 -2.45
N LYS A 56 -8.75 2.74 -2.59
CA LYS A 56 -9.40 1.76 -1.74
C LYS A 56 -8.69 0.40 -1.79
N ALA A 57 -8.41 -0.11 -2.99
CA ALA A 57 -7.71 -1.37 -3.17
C ALA A 57 -6.29 -1.36 -2.57
N ILE A 58 -5.57 -0.23 -2.69
CA ILE A 58 -4.26 -0.01 -2.04
C ILE A 58 -4.41 -0.16 -0.52
N LEU A 59 -5.38 0.52 0.12
CA LEU A 59 -5.58 0.44 1.56
C LEU A 59 -6.00 -0.94 2.06
N GLU A 60 -6.79 -1.66 1.27
CA GLU A 60 -7.17 -3.05 1.57
C GLU A 60 -5.93 -3.96 1.54
N ASN A 61 -5.09 -3.83 0.50
CA ASN A 61 -3.90 -4.67 0.32
C ASN A 61 -2.71 -4.25 1.20
N ALA A 62 -2.67 -3.01 1.68
CA ALA A 62 -1.67 -2.55 2.66
C ALA A 62 -1.72 -3.32 3.98
N GLN A 63 -2.81 -4.04 4.27
CA GLN A 63 -2.88 -4.92 5.43
C GLN A 63 -2.00 -6.16 5.29
N SER A 64 -1.85 -6.69 4.08
CA SER A 64 -1.11 -7.91 3.78
C SER A 64 0.23 -7.68 3.09
N CYS A 65 0.48 -6.45 2.62
CA CYS A 65 1.76 -6.04 2.03
C CYS A 65 2.54 -5.15 3.02
N ASN A 66 3.76 -5.57 3.34
CA ASN A 66 4.68 -4.79 4.20
C ASN A 66 5.63 -3.91 3.38
N ASP A 67 5.68 -4.10 2.07
CA ASP A 67 6.54 -3.33 1.17
C ASP A 67 5.71 -2.28 0.42
N LYS A 68 5.92 -1.01 0.78
CA LYS A 68 5.24 0.12 0.15
C LYS A 68 5.59 0.24 -1.32
N GLN A 69 6.85 -0.02 -1.70
CA GLN A 69 7.29 0.08 -3.08
C GLN A 69 6.59 -0.98 -3.92
N GLU A 70 6.54 -2.22 -3.43
CA GLU A 70 5.85 -3.31 -4.14
C GLU A 70 4.36 -3.01 -4.31
N LEU A 71 3.71 -2.44 -3.29
CA LEU A 71 2.33 -2.01 -3.38
C LEU A 71 2.17 -0.90 -4.43
N CYS A 72 3.04 0.11 -4.41
CA CYS A 72 3.04 1.21 -5.38
C CYS A 72 3.22 0.72 -6.83
N ASP A 73 4.16 -0.19 -7.05
CA ASP A 73 4.44 -0.79 -8.35
C ASP A 73 3.22 -1.57 -8.88
N ASN A 74 2.54 -2.33 -8.01
CA ASN A 74 1.35 -3.10 -8.38
C ASN A 74 0.16 -2.23 -8.84
N TYR A 75 0.13 -0.97 -8.42
CA TYR A 75 -0.92 -0.01 -8.80
C TYR A 75 -0.43 1.10 -9.74
N ASN A 76 0.81 0.99 -10.25
CA ASN A 76 1.44 2.00 -11.11
C ASN A 76 1.37 3.42 -10.54
N ILE A 77 1.61 3.57 -9.23
CA ILE A 77 1.64 4.86 -8.54
C ILE A 77 3.03 5.12 -7.99
N GLU A 78 3.53 6.35 -8.10
CA GLU A 78 4.76 6.72 -7.41
C GLU A 78 4.53 6.84 -5.90
N PRO A 79 5.43 6.34 -5.04
CA PRO A 79 5.28 6.43 -3.59
C PRO A 79 5.02 7.85 -3.07
N ASN A 80 5.67 8.86 -3.66
CA ASN A 80 5.47 10.26 -3.28
C ASN A 80 4.06 10.78 -3.62
N HIS A 81 3.47 10.31 -4.72
CA HIS A 81 2.08 10.63 -5.04
C HIS A 81 1.12 9.95 -4.05
N LEU A 82 1.40 8.70 -3.67
CA LEU A 82 0.59 8.02 -2.66
C LEU A 82 0.64 8.76 -1.31
N ILE A 83 1.80 9.23 -0.87
CA ILE A 83 1.95 10.02 0.37
C ILE A 83 1.10 11.29 0.31
N LYS A 84 1.17 12.06 -0.79
CA LYS A 84 0.36 13.28 -0.97
C LYS A 84 -1.13 13.00 -0.90
N ILE A 85 -1.59 11.91 -1.53
CA ILE A 85 -3.00 11.49 -1.44
C ILE A 85 -3.37 11.17 0.00
N ILE A 86 -2.51 10.45 0.73
CA ILE A 86 -2.72 10.13 2.14
C ILE A 86 -2.85 11.42 2.98
N GLU A 87 -1.97 12.41 2.79
CA GLU A 87 -2.03 13.69 3.51
C GLU A 87 -3.35 14.43 3.30
N LEU A 88 -3.92 14.36 2.08
CA LEU A 88 -5.22 14.96 1.77
C LEU A 88 -6.38 14.17 2.38
N VAL A 89 -6.28 12.84 2.38
CA VAL A 89 -7.34 11.94 2.88
C VAL A 89 -7.38 11.93 4.41
N TYR A 90 -6.22 11.90 5.08
CA TYR A 90 -6.07 11.72 6.52
C TYR A 90 -6.99 12.61 7.38
N PRO A 91 -7.10 13.94 7.17
CA PRO A 91 -7.96 14.79 7.99
C PRO A 91 -9.46 14.52 7.80
N LEU A 92 -9.87 13.84 6.73
CA LEU A 92 -11.28 13.55 6.43
C LEU A 92 -11.75 12.22 7.03
N ILE A 93 -10.84 11.40 7.55
CA ILE A 93 -11.14 10.04 8.02
C ILE A 93 -11.23 9.99 9.55
N ASN A 94 -12.43 9.70 10.03
CA ASN A 94 -12.68 9.45 11.45
C ASN A 94 -12.72 7.94 11.76
N SER A 95 -11.63 7.23 11.46
CA SER A 95 -11.49 5.81 11.77
C SER A 95 -10.07 5.47 12.19
N LYS A 96 -9.90 5.04 13.44
CA LYS A 96 -8.60 4.63 13.98
C LYS A 96 -7.96 3.52 13.16
N ALA A 97 -8.75 2.55 12.71
CA ALA A 97 -8.26 1.42 11.93
C ALA A 97 -7.71 1.86 10.55
N ILE A 98 -8.40 2.78 9.87
CA ILE A 98 -7.95 3.33 8.59
C ILE A 98 -6.76 4.26 8.80
N ASN A 99 -6.78 5.12 9.81
CA ASN A 99 -5.67 6.03 10.12
C ASN A 99 -4.39 5.26 10.40
N ASN A 100 -4.45 4.16 11.14
CA ASN A 100 -3.29 3.27 11.33
C ASN A 100 -2.74 2.70 10.02
N ARG A 101 -3.61 2.35 9.06
CA ARG A 101 -3.19 1.88 7.72
C ARG A 101 -2.54 3.00 6.92
N LEU A 102 -3.13 4.20 6.95
CA LEU A 102 -2.60 5.41 6.30
C LEU A 102 -1.22 5.77 6.86
N THR A 103 -1.06 5.79 8.19
CA THR A 103 0.23 6.05 8.85
C THR A 103 1.30 5.02 8.48
N ARG A 104 0.94 3.73 8.37
CA ARG A 104 1.88 2.71 7.90
C ARG A 104 2.34 2.98 6.48
N LEU A 105 1.43 3.38 5.58
CA LEU A 105 1.76 3.71 4.21
C LEU A 105 2.55 5.02 4.06
N SER A 106 2.34 6.01 4.94
CA SER A 106 3.08 7.27 4.90
C SER A 106 4.51 7.12 5.44
N ASN A 107 4.72 6.25 6.43
CA ASN A 107 6.00 6.13 7.15
C ASN A 107 6.90 4.97 6.67
N ALA A 108 6.38 4.04 5.86
CA ALA A 108 7.12 2.90 5.33
C ALA A 108 8.18 3.29 4.30
#